data_AF-A0A954CD73-F1
#
_entry.id   AF-A0A954CD73-F1
#
_cell.length_a   1.000
_cell.length_b   1.000
_cell.length_c   1.000
_cell.angle_alpha   90.00
_cell.angle_beta   90.00
_cell.angle_gamma   90.00
#
_symmetry.space_group_name_H-M   'P 1'
#
loop_
_entity.id
_entity.type
_entity.pdbx_description
1 polymer ?
#
loop_
_entity_poly.entity_id
_entity_poly.type
_entity_poly.pdbx_seq_one_letter_code
_entity_poly.pdbx_strand_id
1 'polypeptide(L)'
;MAVAAAILGAGALAGCGGSSPPINSGYQVSAEDIDDYIAEASDRFNLPEPWIREIMRVESGGQQYLNGRPITSSAGAMGLMQVMPATYEELRRRHDLGSDPYDPRNNILAGTAYLREMYDLFGSPGFLAAYNAGPGRYAQFVAEGRPLPMETQRYVDLIYPRIAGHVPDGEVYARTEVPSATHRPIRLTRAD
;
A
#
# COMPACT_ATOMS: atom_id res chain seq x y z
N MET A 1 21.25 -3.75 -9.10
CA MET A 1 21.57 -3.29 -7.74
C MET A 1 20.80 -4.18 -6.79
N ALA A 2 21.49 -5.19 -6.27
CA ALA A 2 20.92 -6.30 -5.50
C ALA A 2 21.64 -6.35 -4.16
N VAL A 3 20.90 -6.34 -3.04
CA VAL A 3 21.38 -6.67 -1.68
C VAL A 3 20.11 -6.85 -0.82
N ALA A 4 19.99 -7.72 0.17
CA ALA A 4 20.51 -9.05 0.52
C ALA A 4 19.80 -9.41 1.83
N ALA A 5 19.46 -10.68 2.02
CA ALA A 5 19.09 -11.22 3.33
C ALA A 5 20.35 -11.41 4.19
N ALA A 6 20.26 -11.15 5.49
CA ALA A 6 21.24 -11.64 6.48
C ALA A 6 20.59 -11.85 7.86
N ILE A 7 20.92 -13.00 8.45
CA ILE A 7 20.49 -13.54 9.74
C ILE A 7 21.62 -13.32 10.77
N LEU A 8 21.26 -13.27 12.07
CA LEU A 8 21.94 -13.83 13.27
C LEU A 8 22.30 -12.82 14.38
N GLY A 9 22.06 -13.24 15.63
CA GLY A 9 22.99 -12.95 16.74
C GLY A 9 22.34 -12.60 18.07
N ALA A 10 22.17 -13.58 18.95
CA ALA A 10 21.85 -13.40 20.36
C ALA A 10 23.07 -12.88 21.16
N GLY A 11 22.81 -12.03 22.16
CA GLY A 11 23.80 -11.62 23.16
C GLY A 11 23.09 -11.00 24.37
N ALA A 12 23.12 -11.69 25.50
CA ALA A 12 22.62 -11.21 26.78
C ALA A 12 23.79 -10.73 27.65
N LEU A 13 23.65 -9.58 28.31
CA LEU A 13 24.36 -9.26 29.56
C LEU A 13 23.46 -8.41 30.47
N ALA A 14 23.48 -8.77 31.75
CA ALA A 14 22.70 -8.19 32.84
C ALA A 14 23.34 -6.91 33.40
N GLY A 15 22.51 -6.00 33.92
CA GLY A 15 22.91 -4.83 34.71
C GLY A 15 21.76 -4.33 35.60
N CYS A 16 22.08 -4.04 36.86
CA CYS A 16 21.14 -3.82 37.97
C CYS A 16 20.60 -2.38 38.07
N GLY A 17 19.36 -2.26 38.54
CA GLY A 17 18.96 -1.32 39.60
C GLY A 17 18.86 0.18 39.29
N GLY A 18 17.73 0.59 38.70
CA GLY A 18 17.23 1.96 38.75
C GLY A 18 15.75 1.95 38.40
N SER A 19 14.88 2.22 39.38
CA SER A 19 13.43 2.30 39.17
C SER A 19 13.11 3.58 38.38
N SER A 20 13.26 3.50 37.07
CA SER A 20 12.69 4.47 36.15
C SER A 20 11.15 4.43 36.25
N PRO A 21 10.46 5.57 36.13
CA PRO A 21 9.00 5.54 35.95
C PRO A 21 8.66 4.68 34.73
N PRO A 22 7.50 4.01 34.68
CA PRO A 22 7.12 3.21 33.52
C PRO A 22 7.10 4.13 32.30
N ILE A 23 8.16 4.03 31.49
CA ILE A 23 8.19 4.54 30.13
C ILE A 23 7.11 3.75 29.41
N ASN A 24 6.05 4.45 29.01
CA ASN A 24 4.88 3.89 28.36
C ASN A 24 5.33 3.17 27.07
N SER A 25 5.59 1.88 27.20
CA SER A 25 5.99 0.98 26.13
C SER A 25 4.72 0.30 25.65
N GLY A 26 4.33 0.60 24.41
CA GLY A 26 3.35 -0.19 23.68
C GLY A 26 1.93 0.35 23.70
N TYR A 27 1.67 1.41 22.94
CA TYR A 27 0.45 1.41 22.14
C TYR A 27 0.73 0.54 20.91
N GLN A 28 0.71 -0.79 21.09
CA GLN A 28 0.62 -1.69 19.95
C GLN A 28 -0.82 -1.59 19.48
N VAL A 29 -1.03 -1.05 18.29
CA VAL A 29 -2.35 -0.92 17.69
C VAL A 29 -2.91 -2.33 17.52
N SER A 30 -4.09 -2.56 18.06
CA SER A 30 -4.69 -3.90 18.03
C SER A 30 -5.15 -4.25 16.61
N ALA A 31 -5.33 -5.54 16.33
CA ALA A 31 -5.90 -5.96 15.05
C ALA A 31 -7.33 -5.39 14.86
N GLU A 32 -8.08 -5.23 15.96
CA GLU A 32 -9.42 -4.63 15.98
C GLU A 32 -9.38 -3.15 15.55
N ASP A 33 -8.42 -2.36 16.07
CA ASP A 33 -8.23 -0.98 15.63
C ASP A 33 -7.91 -0.90 14.12
N ILE A 34 -7.08 -1.82 13.61
CA ILE A 34 -6.75 -1.88 12.18
C ILE A 34 -7.99 -2.21 11.34
N ASP A 35 -8.83 -3.14 11.79
CA ASP A 35 -10.07 -3.50 11.11
C ASP A 35 -11.01 -2.30 11.00
N ASP A 36 -11.18 -1.53 12.08
CA ASP A 36 -11.99 -0.31 12.09
C ASP A 36 -11.46 0.75 11.13
N TYR A 37 -10.13 0.94 11.06
CA TYR A 37 -9.53 1.89 10.13
C TYR A 37 -9.63 1.44 8.67
N ILE A 38 -9.58 0.13 8.40
CA ILE A 38 -9.80 -0.43 7.07
C ILE A 38 -11.26 -0.25 6.64
N ALA A 39 -12.21 -0.50 7.53
CA ALA A 39 -13.63 -0.27 7.27
C ALA A 39 -13.89 1.22 6.99
N GLU A 40 -13.35 2.13 7.81
CA GLU A 40 -13.46 3.58 7.59
C GLU A 40 -12.90 3.97 6.21
N ALA A 41 -11.72 3.46 5.84
CA ALA A 41 -11.08 3.76 4.57
C ALA A 41 -11.86 3.19 3.38
N SER A 42 -12.37 1.97 3.51
CA SER A 42 -13.22 1.31 2.52
C SER A 42 -14.46 2.17 2.21
N ASP A 43 -15.20 2.55 3.25
CA ASP A 43 -16.40 3.37 3.13
C ASP A 43 -16.10 4.75 2.53
N ARG A 44 -15.03 5.39 3.01
CA ARG A 44 -14.68 6.76 2.61
C ARG A 44 -14.25 6.86 1.15
N PHE A 45 -13.56 5.84 0.63
CA PHE A 45 -12.95 5.89 -0.70
C PHE A 45 -13.59 4.91 -1.70
N ASN A 46 -14.67 4.22 -1.32
CA ASN A 46 -15.35 3.21 -2.12
C ASN A 46 -14.36 2.22 -2.73
N LEU A 47 -13.62 1.53 -1.87
CA LEU A 47 -12.68 0.48 -2.26
C LEU A 47 -12.90 -0.76 -1.38
N PRO A 48 -12.97 -1.98 -1.95
CA PRO A 48 -13.21 -3.17 -1.16
C PRO A 48 -12.14 -3.37 -0.08
N GLU A 49 -12.54 -3.64 1.16
CA GLU A 49 -11.59 -4.00 2.23
C GLU A 49 -10.58 -5.09 1.82
N PRO A 50 -10.95 -6.13 1.04
CA PRO A 50 -9.98 -7.13 0.57
C PRO A 50 -8.82 -6.55 -0.24
N TRP A 51 -9.02 -5.43 -0.94
CA TRP A 51 -7.94 -4.74 -1.65
C TRP A 51 -6.98 -4.09 -0.67
N ILE A 52 -7.53 -3.34 0.30
CA ILE A 52 -6.77 -2.61 1.32
C ILE A 52 -5.93 -3.61 2.14
N ARG A 53 -6.55 -4.70 2.59
CA ARG A 53 -5.90 -5.77 3.36
C ARG A 53 -4.77 -6.43 2.58
N GLU A 54 -5.01 -6.77 1.32
CA GLU A 54 -4.02 -7.48 0.52
C GLU A 54 -2.82 -6.59 0.18
N ILE A 55 -3.04 -5.32 -0.12
CA ILE A 55 -1.95 -4.35 -0.33
C ILE A 55 -1.16 -4.15 0.96
N MET A 56 -1.83 -3.89 2.09
CA MET A 56 -1.15 -3.73 3.38
C MET A 56 -0.31 -4.97 3.75
N ARG A 57 -0.82 -6.18 3.46
CA ARG A 57 -0.10 -7.44 3.67
C ARG A 57 1.19 -7.50 2.85
N VAL A 58 1.20 -7.00 1.63
CA VAL A 58 2.38 -6.99 0.76
C VAL A 58 3.34 -5.86 1.12
N GLU A 59 2.83 -4.70 1.49
CA GLU A 59 3.63 -3.50 1.79
C GLU A 59 4.38 -3.60 3.11
N SER A 60 3.71 -4.03 4.19
CA SER A 60 4.32 -4.09 5.52
C SER A 60 4.06 -5.38 6.28
N GLY A 61 3.26 -6.29 5.73
CA GLY A 61 2.78 -7.47 6.45
C GLY A 61 1.77 -7.13 7.56
N GLY A 62 1.14 -5.95 7.49
CA GLY A 62 0.27 -5.44 8.57
C GLY A 62 1.04 -4.95 9.80
N GLN A 63 2.36 -4.78 9.69
CA GLN A 63 3.20 -4.30 10.78
C GLN A 63 3.42 -2.80 10.67
N GLN A 64 3.25 -2.08 11.77
CA GLN A 64 3.57 -0.65 11.86
C GLN A 64 5.01 -0.43 12.33
N TYR A 65 5.52 -1.35 13.17
CA TYR A 65 6.86 -1.29 13.74
C TYR A 65 7.65 -2.56 13.41
N LEU A 66 8.93 -2.39 13.09
CA LEU A 66 9.91 -3.46 12.97
C LEU A 66 11.10 -3.12 13.89
N ASN A 67 11.44 -4.03 14.80
CA ASN A 67 12.51 -3.85 15.78
C ASN A 67 12.37 -2.56 16.62
N GLY A 68 11.14 -2.22 17.01
CA GLY A 68 10.83 -1.02 17.82
C GLY A 68 10.92 0.31 17.05
N ARG A 69 11.05 0.28 15.73
CA ARG A 69 11.06 1.47 14.86
C ARG A 69 9.90 1.42 13.88
N PRO A 70 9.29 2.55 13.51
CA PRO A 70 8.29 2.56 12.45
C PRO A 70 8.83 1.95 11.16
N ILE A 71 8.00 1.21 10.41
CA ILE A 71 8.42 0.61 9.14
C ILE A 71 8.60 1.70 8.10
N THR A 72 9.83 1.82 7.61
CA THR A 72 10.21 2.73 6.52
C THR A 72 11.07 1.98 5.52
N SER A 73 10.70 2.00 4.23
CA SER A 73 11.54 1.40 3.19
C SER A 73 12.85 2.16 2.98
N SER A 74 13.80 1.57 2.27
CA SER A 74 15.05 2.25 1.89
C SER A 74 14.81 3.48 0.99
N ALA A 75 13.69 3.52 0.28
CA ALA A 75 13.26 4.67 -0.53
C ALA A 75 12.52 5.73 0.30
N GLY A 76 12.19 5.46 1.56
CA GLY A 76 11.48 6.37 2.46
C GLY A 76 9.97 6.17 2.51
N ALA A 77 9.43 5.09 1.95
CA ALA A 77 8.00 4.78 2.03
C ALA A 77 7.61 4.43 3.48
N MET A 78 6.46 4.90 3.96
CA MET A 78 6.15 4.94 5.40
C MET A 78 4.93 4.10 5.78
N GLY A 79 5.03 3.38 6.89
CA GLY A 79 3.90 2.79 7.60
C GLY A 79 3.27 1.57 6.93
N LEU A 80 2.02 1.28 7.29
CA LEU A 80 1.28 0.08 6.92
C LEU A 80 1.07 -0.09 5.40
N MET A 81 0.81 1.01 4.70
CA MET A 81 0.55 1.03 3.27
C MET A 81 1.71 1.61 2.45
N GLN A 82 2.88 1.82 3.09
CA GLN A 82 4.11 2.29 2.47
C GLN A 82 3.90 3.53 1.57
N VAL A 83 3.26 4.55 2.13
CA VAL A 83 3.01 5.81 1.41
C VAL A 83 4.28 6.65 1.36
N MET A 84 4.62 7.18 0.19
CA MET A 84 5.78 8.07 0.02
C MET A 84 5.55 9.44 0.69
N PRO A 85 6.59 10.11 1.24
CA PRO A 85 6.42 11.35 2.00
C PRO A 85 5.75 12.49 1.22
N ALA A 86 6.14 12.69 -0.04
CA ALA A 86 5.53 13.72 -0.89
C ALA A 86 4.06 13.42 -1.17
N THR A 87 3.71 12.15 -1.40
CA THR A 87 2.33 11.71 -1.61
C THR A 87 1.50 11.90 -0.34
N TYR A 88 2.02 11.51 0.82
CA TYR A 88 1.33 11.69 2.10
C TYR A 88 1.03 13.17 2.38
N GLU A 89 1.99 14.05 2.13
CA GLU A 89 1.80 15.50 2.31
C GLU A 89 0.66 16.05 1.46
N GLU A 90 0.50 15.58 0.23
CA GLU A 90 -0.62 15.97 -0.61
C GLU A 90 -1.95 15.43 -0.07
N LEU A 91 -1.99 14.12 0.20
CA LEU A 91 -3.20 13.43 0.64
C LEU A 91 -3.71 13.95 1.99
N ARG A 92 -2.82 14.21 2.95
CA ARG A 92 -3.23 14.72 4.26
C ARG A 92 -3.91 16.09 4.17
N ARG A 93 -3.51 16.93 3.21
CA ARG A 93 -4.17 18.22 2.97
C ARG A 93 -5.53 18.05 2.30
N ARG A 94 -5.65 17.11 1.35
CA ARG A 94 -6.91 16.86 0.62
C ARG A 94 -7.95 16.12 1.44
N HIS A 95 -7.52 15.27 2.36
CA HIS A 95 -8.38 14.37 3.13
C HIS A 95 -8.40 14.67 4.63
N ASP A 96 -7.90 15.83 5.04
CA ASP A 96 -7.91 16.29 6.45
C ASP A 96 -7.31 15.25 7.41
N LEU A 97 -6.11 14.76 7.08
CA LEU A 97 -5.40 13.74 7.87
C LEU A 97 -4.36 14.39 8.79
N GLY A 98 -4.00 13.68 9.87
CA GLY A 98 -3.00 14.11 10.82
C GLY A 98 -1.61 14.34 10.20
N SER A 99 -0.72 14.98 10.96
CA SER A 99 0.65 15.25 10.49
C SER A 99 1.57 14.05 10.59
N ASP A 100 1.23 13.03 11.39
CA ASP A 100 2.05 11.84 11.55
C ASP A 100 1.70 10.78 10.49
N PRO A 101 2.57 10.52 9.50
CA PRO A 101 2.33 9.50 8.49
C PRO A 101 2.46 8.06 9.02
N TYR A 102 2.98 7.87 10.23
CA TYR A 102 3.09 6.56 10.85
C TYR A 102 1.87 6.24 11.71
N ASP A 103 1.00 7.21 12.02
CA ASP A 103 -0.28 6.92 12.66
C ASP A 103 -1.09 5.93 11.79
N PRO A 104 -1.54 4.79 12.34
CA PRO A 104 -2.13 3.71 11.54
C PRO A 104 -3.34 4.17 10.75
N ARG A 105 -4.24 4.91 11.41
CA ARG A 105 -5.47 5.40 10.80
C ARG A 105 -5.15 6.35 9.65
N ASN A 106 -4.28 7.33 9.89
CA ASN A 106 -3.88 8.27 8.83
C ASN A 106 -3.17 7.58 7.67
N ASN A 107 -2.31 6.60 7.94
CA ASN A 107 -1.57 5.87 6.91
C ASN A 107 -2.49 5.00 6.05
N ILE A 108 -3.44 4.30 6.68
CA ILE A 108 -4.45 3.48 5.99
C ILE A 108 -5.36 4.36 5.13
N LEU A 109 -5.84 5.48 5.68
CA LEU A 109 -6.66 6.44 4.93
C LEU A 109 -5.90 7.04 3.75
N ALA A 110 -4.65 7.48 3.95
CA ALA A 110 -3.83 8.03 2.87
C ALA A 110 -3.53 6.98 1.79
N GLY A 111 -3.10 5.78 2.18
CA GLY A 111 -2.80 4.70 1.23
C GLY A 111 -4.03 4.30 0.42
N THR A 112 -5.20 4.22 1.06
CA THR A 112 -6.46 3.88 0.38
C THR A 112 -6.93 5.01 -0.55
N ALA A 113 -6.80 6.28 -0.15
CA ALA A 113 -7.08 7.42 -1.02
C ALA A 113 -6.18 7.41 -2.27
N TYR A 114 -4.89 7.16 -2.10
CA TYR A 114 -3.96 7.05 -3.22
C TYR A 114 -4.30 5.87 -4.13
N LEU A 115 -4.70 4.74 -3.54
CA LEU A 115 -5.12 3.57 -4.29
C LEU A 115 -6.34 3.86 -5.17
N ARG A 116 -7.32 4.61 -4.63
CA ARG A 116 -8.50 5.05 -5.36
C ARG A 116 -8.11 5.90 -6.56
N GLU A 117 -7.21 6.87 -6.38
CA GLU A 117 -6.71 7.69 -7.49
C GLU A 117 -6.02 6.86 -8.58
N MET A 118 -5.21 5.87 -8.20
CA MET A 118 -4.57 4.99 -9.18
C MET A 118 -5.59 4.16 -9.94
N TYR A 119 -6.64 3.72 -9.25
CA TYR A 119 -7.71 2.95 -9.86
C TYR A 119 -8.56 3.81 -10.80
N ASP A 120 -8.88 5.05 -10.42
CA ASP A 120 -9.58 6.00 -11.29
C ASP A 120 -8.79 6.31 -12.57
N LEU A 121 -7.47 6.43 -12.46
CA LEU A 121 -6.61 6.79 -13.58
C LEU A 121 -6.31 5.61 -14.52
N PHE A 122 -6.15 4.41 -13.98
CA PHE A 122 -5.56 3.28 -14.72
C PHE A 122 -6.41 2.00 -14.74
N GLY A 123 -7.49 1.94 -13.97
CA GLY A 123 -8.34 0.76 -13.84
C GLY A 123 -7.58 -0.47 -13.34
N SER A 124 -8.24 -1.64 -13.41
CA SER A 124 -7.69 -2.93 -13.00
C SER A 124 -7.13 -3.72 -14.19
N PRO A 125 -5.94 -4.36 -14.07
CA PRO A 125 -5.05 -4.38 -12.90
C PRO A 125 -4.06 -3.21 -12.82
N GLY A 126 -4.16 -2.23 -13.73
CA GLY A 126 -3.14 -1.18 -13.91
C GLY A 126 -2.84 -0.34 -12.66
N PHE A 127 -3.83 -0.13 -11.80
CA PHE A 127 -3.69 0.62 -10.57
C PHE A 127 -2.64 0.04 -9.61
N LEU A 128 -2.50 -1.29 -9.55
CA LEU A 128 -1.49 -1.95 -8.71
C LEU A 128 -0.07 -1.60 -9.16
N ALA A 129 0.15 -1.63 -10.48
CA ALA A 129 1.43 -1.25 -11.05
C ALA A 129 1.72 0.24 -10.87
N ALA A 130 0.71 1.09 -11.01
CA ALA A 130 0.84 2.53 -10.80
C ALA A 130 1.09 2.90 -9.33
N TYR A 131 0.45 2.21 -8.39
CA TYR A 131 0.65 2.39 -6.94
C TYR A 131 2.11 2.10 -6.57
N ASN A 132 2.64 0.94 -7.00
CA ASN A 132 3.99 0.50 -6.67
C ASN A 132 5.08 1.26 -7.44
N ALA A 133 4.92 1.44 -8.76
CA ALA A 133 5.98 1.97 -9.62
C ALA A 133 5.93 3.49 -9.79
N GLY A 134 4.81 4.11 -9.38
CA GLY A 134 4.45 5.51 -9.62
C GLY A 134 3.63 5.70 -10.90
N PRO A 135 2.64 6.62 -10.90
CA PRO A 135 1.70 6.83 -12.01
C PRO A 135 2.40 7.27 -13.30
N GLY A 136 3.43 8.13 -13.19
CA GLY A 136 4.19 8.59 -14.36
C GLY A 136 4.94 7.46 -15.07
N ARG A 137 5.49 6.50 -14.30
CA ARG A 137 6.17 5.33 -14.88
C ARG A 137 5.17 4.38 -15.54
N TYR A 138 4.03 4.13 -14.90
CA TYR A 138 3.00 3.29 -15.50
C TYR A 138 2.39 3.93 -16.76
N ALA A 139 2.17 5.24 -16.76
CA ALA A 139 1.73 5.98 -17.95
C ALA A 139 2.73 5.85 -19.12
N GLN A 140 4.04 5.95 -18.86
CA GLN A 140 5.07 5.71 -19.88
C GLN A 140 5.07 4.27 -20.40
N PHE A 141 4.83 3.28 -19.53
CA PHE A 141 4.66 1.89 -19.97
C PHE A 141 3.48 1.74 -20.96
N VAL A 142 2.32 2.32 -20.62
CA VAL A 142 1.12 2.26 -21.48
C VAL A 142 1.33 3.00 -22.81
N ALA A 143 1.97 4.18 -22.77
CA ALA A 143 2.15 5.05 -23.93
C ALA A 143 3.30 4.59 -24.85
N GLU A 144 4.44 4.22 -24.28
CA GLU A 144 5.71 4.03 -24.99
C GLU A 144 6.18 2.56 -24.99
N GLY A 145 5.55 1.68 -24.21
CA GLY A 145 5.98 0.27 -24.07
C GLY A 145 7.27 0.09 -23.27
N ARG A 146 7.69 1.10 -22.50
CA ARG A 146 8.85 0.99 -21.60
C ARG A 146 8.59 -0.06 -20.52
N PRO A 147 9.42 -1.11 -20.38
CA PRO A 147 9.13 -2.21 -19.47
C PRO A 147 9.07 -1.75 -18.01
N LEU A 148 8.12 -2.29 -17.25
CA LEU A 148 8.03 -2.07 -15.82
C LEU A 148 9.14 -2.84 -15.07
N PRO A 149 9.60 -2.34 -13.90
CA PRO A 149 10.53 -3.07 -13.04
C PRO A 149 10.00 -4.48 -12.72
N MET A 150 10.90 -5.46 -12.63
CA MET A 150 10.53 -6.84 -12.26
C MET A 150 9.83 -6.92 -10.90
N GLU A 151 10.18 -6.02 -9.97
CA GLU A 151 9.52 -5.90 -8.67
C GLU A 151 8.05 -5.51 -8.83
N THR A 152 7.74 -4.51 -9.66
CA THR A 152 6.36 -4.10 -9.95
C THR A 152 5.56 -5.20 -10.63
N GLN A 153 6.16 -5.94 -11.56
CA GLN A 153 5.47 -7.07 -12.20
C GLN A 153 5.09 -8.13 -11.17
N ARG A 154 6.03 -8.49 -10.29
CA ARG A 154 5.79 -9.42 -9.17
C ARG A 154 4.75 -8.90 -8.18
N TYR A 155 4.74 -7.60 -7.92
CA TYR A 155 3.75 -6.95 -7.06
C TYR A 155 2.33 -7.18 -7.59
N VAL A 156 2.12 -6.93 -8.89
CA VAL A 156 0.83 -7.19 -9.55
C VAL A 156 0.47 -8.67 -9.51
N ASP A 157 1.40 -9.56 -9.86
CA ASP A 157 1.17 -11.02 -9.90
C ASP A 157 0.83 -11.60 -8.51
N LEU A 158 1.35 -11.00 -7.44
CA LEU A 158 1.10 -11.42 -6.06
C LEU A 158 -0.30 -11.02 -5.57
N ILE A 159 -0.75 -9.82 -5.92
CA ILE A 159 -1.97 -9.20 -5.37
C ILE A 159 -3.19 -9.50 -6.24
N TYR A 160 -3.08 -9.31 -7.55
CA TYR A 160 -4.25 -9.32 -8.45
C TYR A 160 -5.12 -10.58 -8.33
N PRO A 161 -4.57 -11.82 -8.28
CA PRO A 161 -5.39 -13.03 -8.17
C PRO A 161 -6.22 -13.12 -6.89
N ARG A 162 -5.81 -12.43 -5.82
CA ARG A 162 -6.50 -12.42 -4.52
C ARG A 162 -7.62 -11.40 -4.44
N ILE A 163 -7.56 -10.38 -5.30
CA ILE A 163 -8.49 -9.25 -5.25
C ILE A 163 -9.45 -9.18 -6.45
N ALA A 164 -9.18 -9.90 -7.54
CA ALA A 164 -9.93 -9.83 -8.80
C ALA A 164 -11.44 -10.17 -8.70
N GLY A 165 -11.88 -10.84 -7.63
CA GLY A 165 -13.29 -11.11 -7.35
C GLY A 165 -14.04 -9.98 -6.65
N HIS A 166 -13.34 -8.92 -6.24
CA HIS A 166 -13.90 -7.77 -5.52
C HIS A 166 -13.78 -6.53 -6.39
N VAL A 167 -14.83 -5.70 -6.40
CA VAL A 167 -14.90 -4.46 -7.17
C VAL A 167 -15.53 -3.37 -6.30
N PRO A 168 -15.19 -2.08 -6.51
CA PRO A 168 -15.86 -0.97 -5.87
C PRO A 168 -17.39 -1.04 -6.01
N ASP A 169 -18.11 -0.59 -4.99
CA ASP A 169 -19.57 -0.64 -5.02
C ASP A 169 -20.11 0.22 -6.16
N GLY A 170 -21.09 -0.33 -6.87
CA GLY A 170 -21.69 0.31 -8.06
C GLY A 170 -20.82 0.24 -9.33
N GLU A 171 -19.61 -0.31 -9.27
CA GLU A 171 -18.75 -0.50 -10.44
C GLU A 171 -18.73 -1.97 -10.88
N VAL A 172 -19.33 -2.27 -12.04
CA VAL A 172 -19.22 -3.60 -12.66
C VAL A 172 -18.08 -3.56 -13.69
N TYR A 173 -17.03 -4.36 -13.49
CA TYR A 173 -16.10 -4.65 -14.56
C TYR A 173 -16.84 -5.37 -15.69
N ALA A 174 -16.95 -4.73 -16.85
CA ALA A 174 -17.12 -5.44 -18.10
C ALA A 174 -15.94 -6.42 -18.19
N ARG A 175 -16.24 -7.70 -17.96
CA ARG A 175 -15.31 -8.83 -17.90
C ARG A 175 -14.48 -8.87 -19.19
N THR A 176 -13.41 -8.10 -19.23
CA THR A 176 -12.50 -8.04 -20.37
C THR A 176 -11.19 -8.63 -19.87
N GLU A 177 -10.93 -9.84 -20.33
CA GLU A 177 -9.66 -10.55 -20.43
C GLU A 177 -8.53 -10.05 -19.54
N VAL A 178 -8.10 -10.89 -18.59
CA VAL A 178 -6.92 -10.71 -17.74
C VAL A 178 -5.75 -10.12 -18.54
N PRO A 179 -5.41 -8.82 -18.40
CA PRO A 179 -4.22 -8.27 -19.01
C PRO A 179 -3.03 -8.74 -18.17
N SER A 180 -2.25 -9.68 -18.72
CA SER A 180 -0.91 -9.96 -18.18
C SER A 180 -0.08 -8.67 -18.23
N ALA A 181 0.88 -8.49 -17.32
CA ALA A 181 1.85 -7.38 -17.35
C ALA A 181 2.67 -7.28 -18.67
N THR A 182 2.49 -8.24 -19.59
CA THR A 182 3.04 -8.28 -20.94
C THR A 182 2.08 -7.83 -22.04
N HIS A 183 0.80 -7.58 -21.73
CA HIS A 183 -0.22 -7.26 -22.73
C HIS A 183 -0.74 -5.84 -22.57
N ARG A 184 -0.72 -5.08 -23.68
CA ARG A 184 -1.26 -3.72 -23.73
C ARG A 184 -2.78 -3.78 -23.52
N PRO A 185 -3.38 -2.92 -22.68
CA PRO A 185 -4.83 -2.81 -22.62
C PRO A 185 -5.37 -2.30 -23.96
N ILE A 186 -6.35 -3.01 -24.52
CA ILE A 186 -7.09 -2.57 -25.71
C ILE A 186 -8.03 -1.43 -25.27
N ARG A 187 -7.88 -0.25 -25.88
CA ARG A 187 -8.77 0.88 -25.65
C ARG A 187 -10.13 0.55 -26.26
N LEU A 188 -11.11 0.15 -25.44
CA LEU A 188 -12.51 0.11 -25.86
C LEU A 188 -13.00 1.56 -25.92
N THR A 189 -13.06 2.12 -27.12
CA THR A 189 -13.83 3.34 -27.37
C THR A 189 -15.30 3.03 -27.07
N ARG A 190 -15.92 3.83 -26.21
CA ARG A 190 -17.37 3.76 -25.94
C ARG A 190 -18.09 3.87 -27.29
N ALA A 191 -18.91 2.87 -27.63
CA ALA A 191 -19.84 3.01 -28.74
C ALA A 191 -20.88 4.08 -28.37
N ASP A 192 -21.16 4.94 -29.33
CA ASP A 192 -22.02 6.12 -29.24
C ASP A 192 -23.46 5.79 -28.84
#